data_AF-A0A7X9FWB3-F1
#
_entry.id   AF-A0A7X9FWB3-F1
#
_cell.length_a   1.000
_cell.length_b   1.000
_cell.length_c   1.000
_cell.angle_alpha   90.00
_cell.angle_beta   90.00
_cell.angle_gamma   90.00
#
_symmetry.space_group_name_H-M   'P 1'
#
loop_
_entity.id
_entity.type
_entity.pdbx_description
1 polymer ?
#
loop_
_entity_poly.entity_id
_entity_poly.type
_entity_poly.pdbx_seq_one_letter_code
_entity_poly.pdbx_strand_id
1 'polypeptide(L)'
;MNESIERLDQKRKGALKTYLLGGLLFYGAWIFRFILRETGHLTDALDYAIAVPFAIGVIILLYSFVRVLQVRRAMEKNPEFMEALDDERVRINILLAFKFGFFAILAGLIFFAVFNFFSPIKDVNAIFIGLLLLGAFAYVLKFYILERD
;
A
#
# COMPACT_ATOMS: atom_id res chain seq x y z
N MET A 1 -13.54 8.04 26.50
CA MET A 1 -12.39 7.36 25.88
C MET A 1 -11.13 7.81 26.59
N ASN A 2 -10.26 6.88 27.01
CA ASN A 2 -9.04 7.22 27.75
C ASN A 2 -8.05 7.97 26.83
N GLU A 3 -7.35 9.00 27.32
CA GLU A 3 -6.47 9.85 26.51
C GLU A 3 -5.33 9.03 25.84
N SER A 4 -4.90 7.95 26.50
CA SER A 4 -3.91 7.00 25.98
C SER A 4 -4.41 6.23 24.75
N ILE A 5 -5.69 5.83 24.74
CA ILE A 5 -6.34 5.12 23.63
C ILE A 5 -6.46 6.05 22.43
N GLU A 6 -6.88 7.30 22.67
CA GLU A 6 -7.04 8.29 21.60
C GLU A 6 -5.71 8.63 20.92
N ARG A 7 -4.64 8.80 21.69
CA ARG A 7 -3.29 9.01 21.15
C ARG A 7 -2.81 7.81 20.32
N LEU A 8 -3.16 6.58 20.72
CA LEU A 8 -2.79 5.38 19.98
C LEU A 8 -3.58 5.27 18.66
N ASP A 9 -4.87 5.58 18.66
CA ASP A 9 -5.69 5.64 17.44
C ASP A 9 -5.19 6.73 16.47
N GLN A 10 -4.86 7.93 16.98
CA GLN A 10 -4.24 8.98 16.17
C GLN A 10 -2.91 8.53 15.55
N LYS A 11 -2.10 7.78 16.30
CA LYS A 11 -0.84 7.20 15.79
C LYS A 11 -1.11 6.17 14.69
N ARG A 12 -2.14 5.32 14.84
CA ARG A 12 -2.59 4.35 13.82
C ARG A 12 -3.01 5.07 12.54
N LYS A 13 -3.95 6.01 12.63
CA LYS A 13 -4.47 6.80 11.50
C LYS A 13 -3.37 7.60 10.81
N GLY A 14 -2.46 8.19 11.58
CA GLY A 14 -1.29 8.88 11.07
C GLY A 14 -0.39 7.95 10.24
N ALA A 15 -0.11 6.74 10.75
CA ALA A 15 0.70 5.75 10.03
C ALA A 15 0.04 5.30 8.71
N LEU A 16 -1.29 5.07 8.71
CA LEU A 16 -2.05 4.73 7.51
C LEU A 16 -1.99 5.86 6.47
N LYS A 17 -2.22 7.11 6.89
CA LYS A 17 -2.13 8.27 6.00
C LYS A 17 -0.72 8.42 5.39
N THR A 18 0.33 8.24 6.20
CA THR A 18 1.71 8.26 5.71
C THR A 18 1.98 7.12 4.73
N TYR A 19 1.45 5.91 4.98
CA TYR A 19 1.55 4.79 4.04
C TYR A 19 0.91 5.12 2.70
N LEU A 20 -0.27 5.75 2.68
CA LEU A 20 -0.94 6.13 1.44
C LEU A 20 -0.13 7.15 0.63
N LEU A 21 0.46 8.15 1.29
CA LEU A 21 1.34 9.13 0.64
C LEU A 21 2.58 8.45 0.04
N GLY A 22 3.23 7.57 0.80
CA GLY A 22 4.39 6.81 0.32
C GLY A 22 4.04 5.89 -0.84
N GLY A 23 2.88 5.22 -0.76
CA GLY A 23 2.37 4.36 -1.82
C GLY A 23 2.06 5.14 -3.10
N LEU A 24 1.40 6.30 -3.02
CA LEU A 24 1.14 7.14 -4.20
C LEU A 24 2.44 7.55 -4.92
N LEU A 25 3.47 7.94 -4.17
CA LEU A 25 4.79 8.26 -4.74
C LEU A 25 5.44 7.02 -5.37
N PHE A 26 5.42 5.90 -4.66
CA PHE A 26 6.01 4.65 -5.11
C PHE A 26 5.34 4.09 -6.38
N TYR A 27 4.02 3.87 -6.36
CA TYR A 27 3.29 3.33 -7.50
C TYR A 27 3.22 4.32 -8.66
N GLY A 28 3.09 5.62 -8.37
CA GLY A 28 3.14 6.66 -9.40
C GLY A 28 4.47 6.63 -10.15
N ALA A 29 5.59 6.63 -9.43
CA ALA A 29 6.92 6.51 -10.03
C ALA A 29 7.11 5.18 -10.77
N TRP A 30 6.67 4.07 -10.18
CA TRP A 30 6.81 2.73 -10.76
C TRP A 30 6.01 2.57 -12.06
N ILE A 31 4.74 2.94 -12.07
CA ILE A 31 3.88 2.88 -13.26
C ILE A 31 4.42 3.81 -14.35
N PHE A 32 4.81 5.03 -13.99
CA PHE A 32 5.36 5.98 -14.94
C PHE A 32 6.65 5.46 -15.59
N ARG A 33 7.56 4.89 -14.80
CA ARG A 33 8.77 4.23 -15.30
C ARG A 33 8.44 3.06 -16.23
N PHE A 34 7.49 2.21 -15.85
CA PHE A 34 7.07 1.06 -16.64
C PHE A 34 6.55 1.51 -18.01
N ILE A 35 5.64 2.50 -18.05
CA ILE A 35 5.09 3.03 -19.31
C ILE A 35 6.21 3.62 -20.19
N LEU A 36 7.11 4.44 -19.63
CA LEU A 36 8.20 5.03 -20.40
C LEU A 36 9.17 3.98 -20.95
N ARG A 37 9.45 2.93 -20.17
CA ARG A 37 10.31 1.83 -20.59
C ARG A 37 9.68 1.06 -21.75
N GLU A 38 8.40 0.70 -21.65
CA GLU A 38 7.69 -0.06 -22.67
C GLU A 38 7.42 0.75 -23.95
N THR A 39 7.28 2.07 -23.84
CA THR A 39 7.12 2.98 -24.99
C THR A 39 8.45 3.38 -25.64
N GLY A 40 9.59 3.00 -25.06
CA GLY A 40 10.92 3.35 -25.56
C GLY A 40 11.31 4.82 -25.34
N HIS A 41 10.58 5.55 -24.49
CA HIS A 41 10.84 6.96 -24.16
C HIS A 41 11.66 7.15 -22.88
N LEU A 42 12.06 6.07 -22.21
CA LEU A 42 12.89 6.13 -21.00
C LEU A 42 14.34 6.47 -21.36
N THR A 43 14.74 7.72 -21.09
CA THR A 43 16.14 8.15 -21.14
C THR A 43 16.82 7.91 -19.78
N ASP A 44 18.15 7.82 -19.75
CA ASP A 44 18.90 7.65 -18.48
C ASP A 44 18.58 8.77 -17.47
N ALA A 45 18.49 10.03 -17.95
CA ALA A 45 18.14 11.17 -17.11
C ALA A 45 16.74 11.05 -16.49
N LEU A 46 15.77 10.57 -17.27
CA LEU A 46 14.41 10.30 -16.76
C LEU A 46 14.43 9.15 -15.77
N ASP A 47 15.19 8.09 -16.02
CA ASP A 47 15.27 6.95 -15.10
C ASP A 47 15.83 7.39 -13.73
N TYR A 48 16.90 8.19 -13.72
CA TYR A 48 17.43 8.78 -12.49
C TYR A 48 16.44 9.73 -11.80
N ALA A 49 15.74 10.57 -12.57
CA ALA A 49 14.75 11.49 -12.02
C ALA A 49 13.57 10.74 -11.37
N ILE A 50 13.16 9.58 -11.92
CA ILE A 50 12.09 8.74 -11.38
C ILE A 50 12.58 7.92 -10.18
N ALA A 51 13.86 7.55 -10.13
CA ALA A 51 14.45 6.83 -9.01
C ALA A 51 14.37 7.62 -7.69
N VAL A 52 14.43 8.95 -7.73
CA VAL A 52 14.33 9.81 -6.54
C VAL A 52 12.96 9.68 -5.82
N PRO A 53 11.81 9.99 -6.45
CA PRO A 53 10.50 9.81 -5.82
C PRO A 53 10.21 8.34 -5.50
N PHE A 54 10.73 7.39 -6.27
CA PHE A 54 10.64 5.97 -5.96
C PHE A 54 11.33 5.65 -4.62
N ALA A 55 12.58 6.07 -4.44
CA ALA A 55 13.34 5.87 -3.20
C ALA A 55 12.68 6.56 -1.99
N ILE A 56 12.20 7.78 -2.16
CA ILE A 56 11.45 8.50 -1.12
C ILE A 56 10.17 7.73 -0.76
N GLY A 57 9.43 7.24 -1.75
CA GLY A 57 8.25 6.40 -1.54
C GLY A 57 8.56 5.15 -0.71
N VAL A 58 9.65 4.44 -1.05
CA VAL A 58 10.11 3.26 -0.27
C VAL A 58 10.42 3.62 1.17
N ILE A 59 11.14 4.72 1.42
CA ILE A 59 11.48 5.16 2.79
C ILE A 59 10.22 5.45 3.60
N ILE A 60 9.24 6.13 3.00
CA ILE A 60 7.96 6.45 3.65
C ILE A 60 7.16 5.18 3.95
N LEU A 61 7.13 4.22 3.02
CA LEU A 61 6.48 2.92 3.20
C LEU A 61 7.14 2.12 4.35
N LEU A 62 8.48 2.09 4.42
CA LEU A 62 9.20 1.43 5.50
C LEU A 62 8.93 2.10 6.85
N TYR A 63 8.97 3.43 6.90
CA TYR A 63 8.66 4.19 8.11
C TYR A 63 7.23 3.92 8.61
N SER A 64 6.24 3.99 7.71
CA SER A 64 4.85 3.72 8.07
C SER A 64 4.64 2.27 8.53
N PHE A 65 5.30 1.29 7.89
CA PHE A 65 5.27 -0.10 8.32
C PHE A 65 5.78 -0.29 9.76
N VAL A 66 6.91 0.32 10.10
CA VAL A 66 7.45 0.29 11.48
C VAL A 66 6.46 0.92 12.46
N ARG A 67 5.81 2.03 12.09
CA ARG A 67 4.82 2.71 12.95
C ARG A 67 3.58 1.84 13.20
N VAL A 68 3.09 1.13 12.18
CA VAL A 68 1.98 0.17 12.33
C VAL A 68 2.37 -0.99 13.25
N LEU A 69 3.58 -1.54 13.09
CA LEU A 69 4.08 -2.59 13.99
C LEU A 69 4.17 -2.12 15.44
N GLN A 70 4.61 -0.88 15.68
CA GLN A 70 4.62 -0.31 17.03
C GLN A 70 3.22 -0.19 17.62
N VAL A 71 2.23 0.23 16.84
CA VAL A 71 0.83 0.32 17.27
C VAL A 71 0.31 -1.08 17.61
N ARG A 72 0.52 -2.05 16.73
CA ARG A 72 0.11 -3.44 16.97
C ARG A 72 0.73 -4.02 18.24
N ARG A 73 2.03 -3.85 18.43
CA ARG A 73 2.71 -4.28 19.67
C ARG A 73 2.18 -3.59 20.92
N ALA A 74 1.71 -2.33 20.81
CA ALA A 74 1.11 -1.63 21.94
C ALA A 74 -0.29 -2.16 22.29
N MET A 75 -1.08 -2.53 21.27
CA MET A 75 -2.38 -3.20 21.46
C MET A 75 -2.22 -4.60 22.07
N GLU A 76 -1.27 -5.40 21.57
CA GLU A 76 -1.01 -6.75 22.09
C GLU A 76 -0.54 -6.76 23.55
N LYS A 77 0.11 -5.68 24.00
CA LYS A 77 0.59 -5.54 25.38
C LYS A 77 -0.48 -5.07 26.38
N ASN A 78 -1.58 -4.48 25.91
CA ASN A 78 -2.60 -3.88 26.77
C ASN A 78 -4.00 -4.35 26.33
N PRO A 79 -4.66 -5.23 27.11
CA PRO A 79 -5.99 -5.75 26.77
C PRO A 79 -7.03 -4.65 26.54
N GLU A 80 -6.98 -3.57 27.32
CA GLU A 80 -7.87 -2.40 27.16
C GLU A 80 -7.73 -1.72 25.78
N PHE A 81 -6.53 -1.69 25.21
CA PHE A 81 -6.31 -1.12 23.88
C PHE A 81 -6.82 -2.03 22.78
N MET A 82 -6.69 -3.35 22.99
CA MET A 82 -7.20 -4.34 22.05
C MET A 82 -8.73 -4.30 21.99
N GLU A 83 -9.40 -4.28 23.13
CA GLU A 83 -10.86 -4.22 23.21
C GLU A 83 -11.43 -2.92 22.62
N ALA A 84 -10.74 -1.79 22.80
CA ALA A 84 -11.18 -0.50 22.28
C ALA A 84 -10.88 -0.27 20.78
N LEU A 85 -9.87 -0.94 20.21
CA LEU A 85 -9.41 -0.68 18.83
C LEU A 85 -9.60 -1.85 17.85
N ASP A 86 -9.93 -3.05 18.33
CA ASP A 86 -10.25 -4.25 17.54
C ASP A 86 -11.70 -4.69 17.79
N ASP A 87 -12.63 -3.77 17.54
CA ASP A 87 -14.07 -4.06 17.59
C ASP A 87 -14.55 -4.83 16.35
N GLU A 88 -15.81 -5.25 16.37
CA GLU A 88 -16.42 -5.99 15.25
C GLU A 88 -16.44 -5.17 13.95
N ARG A 89 -16.56 -3.84 14.03
CA ARG A 89 -16.52 -2.94 12.87
C ARG A 89 -15.15 -2.96 12.21
N VAL A 90 -14.07 -2.88 12.98
CA VAL A 90 -12.69 -2.97 12.48
C VAL A 90 -12.46 -4.31 11.78
N ARG A 91 -12.96 -5.41 12.35
CA ARG A 91 -12.86 -6.74 11.71
C ARG A 91 -13.61 -6.83 10.39
N ILE A 92 -14.82 -6.26 10.31
CA ILE A 92 -15.57 -6.17 9.06
C ILE A 92 -14.82 -5.31 8.04
N ASN A 93 -14.26 -4.18 8.46
CA ASN A 93 -13.46 -3.30 7.61
C ASN A 93 -12.22 -4.01 7.06
N ILE A 94 -11.53 -4.82 7.88
CA ILE A 94 -10.41 -5.67 7.44
C ILE A 94 -10.86 -6.64 6.36
N LEU A 95 -11.99 -7.34 6.56
CA LEU A 95 -12.54 -8.29 5.58
C LEU A 95 -12.91 -7.61 4.25
N LEU A 96 -13.57 -6.46 4.30
CA LEU A 96 -13.94 -5.69 3.11
C LEU A 96 -12.70 -5.15 2.38
N ALA A 97 -11.73 -4.63 3.12
CA ALA A 97 -10.46 -4.18 2.57
C ALA A 97 -9.69 -5.34 1.93
N PHE A 98 -9.69 -6.53 2.55
CA PHE A 98 -9.04 -7.73 2.01
C PHE A 98 -9.65 -8.15 0.68
N LYS A 99 -10.99 -8.21 0.59
CA LYS A 99 -11.68 -8.47 -0.68
C LYS A 99 -11.28 -7.48 -1.76
N PHE A 100 -11.20 -6.19 -1.41
CA PHE A 100 -10.80 -5.15 -2.36
C PHE A 100 -9.34 -5.32 -2.85
N GLY A 101 -8.42 -5.60 -1.93
CA GLY A 101 -7.02 -5.91 -2.28
C GLY A 101 -6.90 -7.14 -3.18
N PHE A 102 -7.66 -8.19 -2.91
CA PHE A 102 -7.72 -9.40 -3.75
C PHE A 102 -8.24 -9.09 -5.16
N PHE A 103 -9.34 -8.34 -5.28
CA PHE A 103 -9.87 -7.95 -6.59
C PHE A 103 -8.92 -7.02 -7.36
N ALA A 104 -8.15 -6.17 -6.66
CA ALA A 104 -7.12 -5.35 -7.31
C ALA A 104 -6.00 -6.22 -7.91
N ILE A 105 -5.57 -7.28 -7.22
CA ILE A 105 -4.61 -8.26 -7.77
C ILE A 105 -5.20 -8.93 -9.01
N LEU A 106 -6.45 -9.40 -8.95
CA LEU A 106 -7.12 -10.03 -10.09
C LEU A 106 -7.23 -9.09 -11.29
N ALA A 107 -7.63 -7.84 -11.07
CA ALA A 107 -7.70 -6.84 -12.13
C ALA A 107 -6.31 -6.57 -12.75
N GLY A 108 -5.27 -6.45 -11.91
CA GLY A 108 -3.90 -6.32 -12.38
C GLY A 108 -3.42 -7.54 -13.18
N LEU A 109 -3.76 -8.75 -12.75
CA LEU A 109 -3.45 -9.99 -13.49
C LEU A 109 -4.10 -9.99 -14.87
N ILE A 110 -5.39 -9.64 -14.96
CA ILE A 110 -6.09 -9.52 -16.24
C ILE A 110 -5.41 -8.47 -17.13
N PHE A 111 -5.06 -7.31 -16.58
CA PHE A 111 -4.36 -6.27 -17.30
C PHE A 111 -3.02 -6.76 -17.89
N PHE A 112 -2.16 -7.38 -17.07
CA PHE A 112 -0.87 -7.91 -17.55
C PHE A 112 -1.03 -9.07 -18.51
N ALA A 113 -2.05 -9.93 -18.32
CA ALA A 113 -2.35 -11.01 -19.26
C ALA A 113 -2.71 -10.46 -20.65
N VAL A 114 -3.58 -9.43 -20.71
CA VAL A 114 -3.93 -8.74 -21.96
C VAL A 114 -2.70 -8.05 -22.55
N PHE A 115 -1.93 -7.31 -21.73
CA PHE A 115 -0.73 -6.61 -22.18
C PHE A 115 0.31 -7.55 -22.79
N ASN A 116 0.48 -8.74 -22.21
CA ASN A 116 1.42 -9.76 -22.68
C ASN A 116 1.12 -10.28 -24.10
N PHE A 117 -0.13 -10.19 -24.58
CA PHE A 117 -0.45 -10.51 -25.98
C PHE A 117 0.13 -9.49 -26.96
N PHE A 118 0.32 -8.23 -26.53
CA PHE A 118 0.82 -7.15 -27.37
C PHE A 118 2.32 -6.91 -27.21
N SER A 119 2.83 -7.01 -25.98
CA SER A 119 4.26 -6.88 -25.65
C SER A 119 4.66 -8.03 -24.72
N PRO A 120 5.35 -9.07 -25.24
CA PRO A 120 5.73 -10.23 -24.43
C PRO A 120 6.60 -9.83 -23.25
N ILE A 121 6.11 -10.07 -22.04
CA ILE A 121 6.77 -9.61 -20.82
C ILE A 121 7.85 -10.62 -20.43
N LYS A 122 9.09 -10.15 -20.40
CA LYS A 122 10.26 -10.99 -20.08
C LYS A 122 10.51 -11.13 -18.57
N ASP A 123 10.04 -10.17 -17.78
CA ASP A 123 10.30 -10.11 -16.34
C ASP A 123 9.01 -10.39 -15.53
N VAL A 124 8.70 -11.69 -15.41
CA VAL A 124 7.52 -12.17 -14.69
C VAL A 124 7.62 -11.89 -13.18
N ASN A 125 8.83 -11.87 -12.63
CA ASN A 125 9.06 -11.61 -11.21
C ASN A 125 8.68 -10.17 -10.84
N ALA A 126 9.04 -9.20 -11.69
CA ALA A 126 8.64 -7.80 -11.49
C ALA A 126 7.12 -7.63 -11.49
N ILE A 127 6.39 -8.35 -12.37
CA ILE A 127 4.92 -8.34 -12.38
C ILE A 127 4.37 -8.92 -11.08
N PHE A 128 4.85 -10.10 -10.66
CA PHE A 128 4.34 -10.77 -9.47
C PHE A 128 4.52 -9.90 -8.21
N ILE A 129 5.70 -9.31 -8.04
CA ILE A 129 5.98 -8.38 -6.94
C ILE A 129 5.09 -7.13 -7.07
N GLY A 130 4.95 -6.56 -8.26
CA GLY A 130 4.10 -5.40 -8.52
C GLY A 130 2.63 -5.65 -8.17
N LEU A 131 2.11 -6.85 -8.47
CA LEU A 131 0.75 -7.26 -8.15
C LEU A 131 0.53 -7.42 -6.65
N LEU A 132 1.45 -8.09 -5.94
CA LEU A 132 1.38 -8.23 -4.48
C LEU A 132 1.36 -6.86 -3.80
N LEU A 133 2.23 -5.97 -4.28
CA LEU A 133 2.31 -4.59 -3.83
C LEU A 133 1.00 -3.84 -4.10
N LEU A 134 0.47 -3.90 -5.34
CA LEU A 134 -0.81 -3.31 -5.72
C LEU A 134 -1.95 -3.79 -4.80
N GLY A 135 -2.03 -5.09 -4.52
CA GLY A 135 -3.02 -5.67 -3.62
C GLY A 135 -2.89 -5.15 -2.19
N ALA A 136 -1.67 -5.09 -1.67
CA ALA A 136 -1.39 -4.52 -0.34
C ALA A 136 -1.77 -3.05 -0.25
N PHE A 137 -1.49 -2.26 -1.30
CA PHE A 137 -1.88 -0.85 -1.34
C PHE A 137 -3.38 -0.66 -1.42
N ALA A 138 -4.06 -1.40 -2.31
CA ALA A 138 -5.51 -1.37 -2.44
C ALA A 138 -6.21 -1.78 -1.13
N TYR A 139 -5.68 -2.78 -0.42
CA TYR A 139 -6.10 -3.14 0.93
C TYR A 139 -6.01 -1.95 1.89
N VAL A 140 -4.82 -1.34 2.02
CA VAL A 140 -4.61 -0.22 2.97
C VAL A 140 -5.47 1.00 2.60
N LEU A 141 -5.59 1.30 1.31
CA LEU A 141 -6.44 2.38 0.81
C LEU A 141 -7.91 2.16 1.18
N LYS A 142 -8.44 0.96 0.89
CA LYS A 142 -9.85 0.66 1.21
C LYS A 142 -10.09 0.67 2.71
N PHE A 143 -9.17 0.10 3.50
CA PHE A 143 -9.24 0.12 4.96
C PHE A 143 -9.28 1.56 5.50
N TYR A 144 -8.40 2.43 5.02
CA TYR A 144 -8.37 3.84 5.43
C TYR A 144 -9.67 4.59 5.09
N ILE A 145 -10.28 4.31 3.94
CA ILE A 145 -11.57 4.90 3.57
C ILE A 145 -12.66 4.44 4.54
N LEU A 146 -12.74 3.14 4.82
CA LEU A 146 -13.74 2.54 5.70
C LEU A 146 -13.58 2.90 7.18
N GLU A 147 -12.39 3.29 7.63
CA GLU A 147 -12.19 3.85 8.99
C GLU A 147 -12.65 5.30 9.11
N ARG A 148 -12.89 5.99 7.99
CA ARG A 148 -13.25 7.40 7.94
C ARG A 148 -14.76 7.64 7.86
N ASP A 149 -15.48 6.69 7.24
CA ASP A 149 -16.94 6.59 7.17
C ASP A 149 -17.46 5.88 8.42
#